data_AF-A0A4R4LXX7-F1
#
_entry.id   AF-A0A4R4LXX7-F1
#
_cell.length_a   1.000
_cell.length_b   1.000
_cell.length_c   1.000
_cell.angle_alpha   90.00
_cell.angle_beta   90.00
_cell.angle_gamma   90.00
#
_symmetry.space_group_name_H-M   'P 1'
#
loop_
_entity.id
_entity.type
_entity.pdbx_description
1 polymer ?
#
loop_
_entity_poly.entity_id
_entity_poly.type
_entity_poly.pdbx_seq_one_letter_code
_entity_poly.pdbx_strand_id
1 'polypeptide(L)'
;MDLVRAWTAAILVFVAGSIATAGIAVSAAVSEDDLESVTGMLLWTALPTFIVFALMALAGAAAHPSPQRDDTGRHALAVLLVPGLATLLGIVLGVVQGSPAQTTAASAVAGLLGAIPTWWLLARRRARRSSAGAYTGY
;
A
#
# COMPACT_ATOMS: atom_id res chain seq x y z
N MET A 1 13.47 -17.26 1.40
CA MET A 1 12.92 -17.00 0.06
C MET A 1 11.46 -16.54 0.09
N ASP A 2 10.72 -16.83 1.16
CA ASP A 2 9.25 -16.62 1.19
C ASP A 2 8.81 -15.15 1.28
N LEU A 3 9.55 -14.34 2.05
CA LEU A 3 9.31 -12.89 2.13
C LEU A 3 9.64 -12.18 0.81
N VAL A 4 10.67 -12.67 0.10
CA VAL A 4 11.09 -12.09 -1.18
C VAL A 4 9.94 -12.16 -2.18
N ARG A 5 9.20 -13.27 -2.24
CA ARG A 5 8.04 -13.39 -3.14
C ARG A 5 6.94 -12.38 -2.80
N ALA A 6 6.63 -12.21 -1.52
CA ALA A 6 5.65 -11.22 -1.06
C ALA A 6 6.09 -9.79 -1.39
N TRP A 7 7.37 -9.48 -1.16
CA TRP A 7 7.93 -8.17 -1.46
C TRP A 7 8.00 -7.90 -2.95
N THR A 8 8.43 -8.86 -3.77
CA THR A 8 8.42 -8.74 -5.23
C THR A 8 7.02 -8.46 -5.75
N ALA A 9 6.00 -9.18 -5.25
CA ALA A 9 4.61 -8.91 -5.64
C ALA A 9 4.18 -7.47 -5.28
N ALA A 10 4.49 -7.01 -4.06
CA ALA A 10 4.20 -5.64 -3.64
C ALA A 10 4.95 -4.59 -4.48
N ILE A 11 6.23 -4.82 -4.79
CA ILE A 11 7.05 -3.92 -5.63
C ILE A 11 6.47 -3.84 -7.05
N LEU A 12 6.09 -4.97 -7.65
CA LEU A 12 5.49 -4.98 -8.98
C LEU A 12 4.17 -4.20 -9.03
N VAL A 13 3.32 -4.34 -8.00
CA VAL A 13 2.11 -3.54 -7.87
C VAL A 13 2.41 -2.06 -7.71
N PHE A 14 3.41 -1.70 -6.91
CA PHE A 14 3.83 -0.32 -6.75
C PHE A 14 4.29 0.30 -8.08
N VAL A 15 5.16 -0.39 -8.82
CA VAL A 15 5.67 0.07 -10.11
C VAL A 15 4.54 0.20 -11.13
N ALA A 16 3.71 -0.84 -11.28
CA ALA A 16 2.58 -0.81 -12.21
C ALA A 16 1.56 0.28 -11.84
N GLY A 17 1.24 0.41 -10.55
CA GLY A 17 0.36 1.45 -10.03
C GLY A 17 0.89 2.86 -10.28
N SER A 18 2.18 3.09 -10.01
CA SER A 18 2.83 4.38 -10.23
C SER A 18 2.84 4.77 -11.70
N ILE A 19 3.16 3.82 -12.60
CA ILE A 19 3.11 4.03 -14.06
C ILE A 19 1.68 4.36 -14.50
N ALA A 20 0.68 3.61 -14.00
CA ALA A 20 -0.71 3.86 -14.34
C ALA A 20 -1.18 5.24 -13.85
N THR A 21 -0.89 5.62 -12.60
CA THR A 21 -1.24 6.94 -12.05
C THR A 21 -0.58 8.07 -12.84
N ALA A 22 0.71 7.94 -13.16
CA ALA A 22 1.40 8.93 -13.99
C ALA A 22 0.79 9.01 -15.40
N GLY A 23 0.52 7.87 -16.03
CA GLY A 23 -0.11 7.82 -17.36
C GLY A 23 -1.50 8.45 -17.39
N ILE A 24 -2.31 8.23 -16.34
CA ILE A 24 -3.64 8.86 -16.21
C ILE A 24 -3.49 10.38 -16.05
N ALA A 25 -2.60 10.85 -15.17
CA ALA A 25 -2.39 12.29 -14.94
C ALA A 25 -1.93 13.00 -16.22
N VAL A 26 -1.01 12.39 -16.98
CA VAL A 26 -0.56 12.91 -18.28
C VAL A 26 -1.71 12.93 -19.30
N SER A 27 -2.49 11.85 -19.37
CA SER A 27 -3.62 11.74 -20.33
C SER A 27 -4.75 12.72 -20.02
N ALA A 28 -4.94 13.05 -18.74
CA ALA A 28 -5.92 14.02 -18.26
C ALA A 28 -5.42 15.47 -18.34
N ALA A 29 -4.18 15.70 -18.79
CA ALA A 29 -3.54 17.01 -18.85
C ALA A 29 -3.62 17.79 -17.52
N VAL A 30 -3.40 17.09 -16.40
CA VAL A 30 -3.45 17.68 -15.05
C VAL A 30 -2.40 18.79 -14.94
N SER A 31 -2.84 19.99 -14.59
CA SER A 31 -2.01 21.17 -14.43
C SER A 31 -1.46 21.31 -13.00
N GLU A 32 -0.48 22.20 -12.80
CA GLU A 32 -0.02 22.54 -11.44
C GLU A 32 -1.15 23.16 -10.61
N ASP A 33 -1.96 24.03 -11.21
CA ASP A 33 -3.11 24.68 -10.56
C ASP A 33 -4.12 23.63 -10.02
N ASP A 34 -4.30 22.51 -10.71
CA ASP A 34 -5.16 21.42 -10.25
C ASP A 34 -4.61 20.81 -8.94
N LEU A 35 -3.29 20.67 -8.84
CA LEU A 35 -2.61 20.08 -7.68
C LEU A 35 -2.49 21.03 -6.49
N GLU A 36 -2.56 22.35 -6.72
CA GLU A 36 -2.60 23.34 -5.64
C GLU A 36 -3.94 23.34 -4.90
N SER A 37 -5.02 22.95 -5.59
CA SER A 37 -6.33 22.80 -4.95
C SER A 37 -6.36 21.58 -4.01
N VAL A 38 -7.02 21.72 -2.85
CA VAL A 38 -7.22 20.59 -1.91
C VAL A 38 -7.89 19.41 -2.62
N THR A 39 -8.91 19.68 -3.44
CA THR A 39 -9.66 18.64 -4.16
C THR A 39 -8.79 17.92 -5.17
N GLY A 40 -8.01 18.65 -5.98
CA GLY A 40 -7.15 18.02 -6.97
C GLY A 40 -5.97 17.29 -6.33
N MET A 41 -5.40 17.80 -5.23
CA MET A 41 -4.41 17.06 -4.44
C MET A 41 -4.98 15.71 -3.93
N LEU A 42 -6.22 15.72 -3.41
CA LEU A 42 -6.87 14.50 -2.95
C LEU A 42 -7.16 13.54 -4.11
N LEU A 43 -7.68 14.04 -5.22
CA LEU A 43 -8.11 13.23 -6.36
C LEU A 43 -6.94 12.64 -7.15
N TRP A 44 -5.89 13.42 -7.35
CA TRP A 44 -4.76 13.08 -8.22
C TRP A 44 -3.56 12.52 -7.47
N THR A 45 -3.47 12.74 -6.15
CA THR A 45 -2.34 12.26 -5.35
C THR A 45 -2.78 11.29 -4.26
N ALA A 46 -3.63 11.72 -3.34
CA ALA A 46 -3.98 10.91 -2.16
C ALA A 46 -4.77 9.64 -2.54
N LEU A 47 -5.82 9.77 -3.34
CA LEU A 47 -6.68 8.64 -3.71
C LEU A 47 -5.92 7.56 -4.52
N PRO A 48 -5.14 7.90 -5.57
CA PRO A 48 -4.33 6.90 -6.27
C PRO A 48 -3.30 6.24 -5.35
N THR A 49 -2.63 7.03 -4.49
CA THR A 49 -1.66 6.49 -3.52
C THR A 49 -2.32 5.49 -2.56
N PHE A 50 -3.49 5.83 -2.03
CA PHE A 50 -4.28 4.94 -1.18
C PHE A 50 -4.57 3.61 -1.89
N ILE A 51 -5.06 3.67 -3.13
CA ILE A 51 -5.41 2.47 -3.92
C ILE A 51 -4.17 1.60 -4.15
N VAL A 52 -3.07 2.20 -4.61
CA VAL A 52 -1.83 1.47 -4.89
C VAL A 52 -1.32 0.78 -3.62
N PHE A 53 -1.29 1.48 -2.48
CA PHE A 53 -0.79 0.91 -1.22
C PHE A 53 -1.70 -0.19 -0.65
N ALA A 54 -3.02 -0.06 -0.82
CA ALA A 54 -3.96 -1.13 -0.48
C ALA A 54 -3.69 -2.37 -1.35
N LEU A 55 -3.49 -2.19 -2.66
CA LEU A 55 -3.18 -3.29 -3.57
C LEU A 55 -1.81 -3.91 -3.29
N MET A 56 -0.80 -3.12 -2.92
CA MET A 56 0.52 -3.62 -2.49
C MET A 56 0.38 -4.54 -1.28
N ALA A 57 -0.36 -4.10 -0.26
CA ALA A 57 -0.62 -4.88 0.94
C ALA A 57 -1.39 -6.18 0.62
N LEU A 58 -2.40 -6.10 -0.24
CA LEU A 58 -3.17 -7.26 -0.68
C LEU A 58 -2.30 -8.27 -1.45
N ALA A 59 -1.49 -7.80 -2.40
CA ALA A 59 -0.61 -8.65 -3.20
C ALA A 59 0.48 -9.30 -2.35
N GLY A 60 1.12 -8.54 -1.45
CA GLY A 60 2.08 -9.08 -0.50
C GLY A 60 1.46 -10.15 0.41
N ALA A 61 0.23 -9.92 0.89
CA ALA A 61 -0.47 -10.90 1.72
C ALA A 61 -0.84 -12.17 0.94
N ALA A 62 -1.30 -12.03 -0.31
CA ALA A 62 -1.68 -13.15 -1.17
C ALA A 62 -0.47 -13.99 -1.60
N ALA A 63 0.69 -13.36 -1.79
CA ALA A 63 1.91 -14.02 -2.20
C ALA A 63 2.71 -14.63 -1.03
N HIS A 64 2.36 -14.36 0.23
CA HIS A 64 3.04 -14.90 1.41
C HIS A 64 2.55 -16.33 1.74
N PRO A 65 3.39 -17.37 1.54
CA PRO A 65 2.97 -18.78 1.66
C PRO A 65 2.71 -19.25 3.11
N SER A 66 1.95 -20.36 3.22
CA SER A 66 1.83 -21.16 4.45
C SER A 66 3.06 -22.06 4.60
N PRO A 67 3.56 -22.32 5.82
CA PRO A 67 3.03 -21.94 7.14
C PRO A 67 3.52 -20.59 7.69
N GLN A 68 4.48 -19.91 7.04
CA GLN A 68 5.08 -18.67 7.57
C GLN A 68 4.06 -17.53 7.74
N ARG A 69 2.99 -17.55 6.95
CA ARG A 69 1.86 -16.64 7.09
C ARG A 69 1.15 -16.75 8.45
N ASP A 70 1.25 -17.87 9.15
CA ASP A 70 0.49 -18.12 10.38
C ASP A 70 1.09 -17.38 11.60
N ASP A 71 2.36 -16.95 11.50
CA ASP A 71 2.97 -15.99 12.41
C ASP A 71 2.53 -14.56 12.03
N THR A 72 1.76 -13.92 12.92
CA THR A 72 1.23 -12.56 12.72
C THR A 72 2.33 -11.53 12.50
N GLY A 73 3.45 -11.63 13.20
CA GLY A 73 4.58 -10.69 13.08
C GLY A 73 5.28 -10.83 11.74
N ARG A 74 5.57 -12.06 11.31
CA ARG A 74 6.13 -12.33 9.98
C ARG A 74 5.18 -11.94 8.86
N HIS A 75 3.87 -12.15 9.06
CA HIS A 75 2.87 -11.75 8.08
C HIS A 75 2.75 -10.22 7.99
N ALA A 76 2.79 -9.51 9.12
CA ALA A 76 2.85 -8.05 9.12
C ALA A 76 4.09 -7.54 8.37
N LEU A 77 5.26 -8.13 8.62
CA LEU A 77 6.51 -7.74 7.95
C LEU A 77 6.47 -8.03 6.43
N ALA A 78 5.88 -9.15 6.02
CA ALA A 78 5.69 -9.47 4.60
C ALA A 78 4.80 -8.44 3.86
N VAL A 79 3.80 -7.91 4.56
CA VAL A 79 2.74 -7.07 3.98
C VAL A 79 3.06 -5.57 4.07
N LEU A 80 3.59 -5.12 5.20
CA LEU A 80 3.73 -3.70 5.52
C LEU A 80 5.12 -3.15 5.28
N LEU A 81 6.17 -3.98 5.18
CA LEU A 81 7.53 -3.48 5.02
C LEU A 81 7.70 -2.71 3.71
N VAL A 82 7.26 -3.28 2.58
CA VAL A 82 7.42 -2.61 1.26
C VAL A 82 6.60 -1.32 1.18
N PRO A 83 5.30 -1.28 1.53
CA PRO A 83 4.57 -0.02 1.64
C PRO A 83 5.26 0.98 2.58
N GLY A 84 5.72 0.54 3.76
CA GLY A 84 6.41 1.43 4.71
C GLY A 84 7.70 2.04 4.13
N LEU A 85 8.52 1.24 3.45
CA LEU A 85 9.72 1.72 2.76
C LEU A 85 9.38 2.66 1.60
N ALA A 86 8.32 2.38 0.84
CA ALA A 86 7.84 3.25 -0.22
C ALA A 86 7.36 4.61 0.33
N THR A 87 6.65 4.63 1.46
CA THR A 87 6.29 5.88 2.15
C THR A 87 7.52 6.66 2.58
N LEU A 88 8.49 6.00 3.23
CA LEU A 88 9.73 6.65 3.66
C LEU A 88 10.50 7.25 2.47
N LEU A 89 10.62 6.48 1.39
CA LEU A 89 11.26 6.95 0.16
C LEU A 89 10.51 8.15 -0.43
N GLY A 90 9.18 8.10 -0.48
CA GLY A 90 8.35 9.21 -0.94
C GLY A 90 8.55 10.49 -0.11
N ILE A 91 8.66 10.36 1.21
CA ILE A 91 8.94 11.50 2.10
C ILE A 91 10.33 12.08 1.82
N VAL A 92 11.36 11.23 1.75
CA VAL A 92 12.74 11.65 1.47
C VAL A 92 12.83 12.35 0.12
N LEU A 93 12.23 11.77 -0.92
CA LEU A 93 12.22 12.36 -2.26
C LEU A 93 11.44 13.68 -2.29
N GLY A 94 10.29 13.77 -1.61
CA GLY A 94 9.53 15.01 -1.50
C GLY A 94 10.33 16.13 -0.85
N VAL A 95 11.11 15.82 0.19
CA VAL A 95 12.02 16.79 0.83
C VAL A 95 13.14 17.21 -0.12
N VAL A 96 13.77 16.26 -0.82
CA VAL A 96 14.89 16.53 -1.73
C VAL A 96 14.44 17.34 -2.96
N GLN A 97 13.23 17.11 -3.46
CA GLN A 97 12.68 17.78 -4.64
C GLN A 97 12.01 19.11 -4.30
N GLY A 98 11.93 19.50 -3.02
CA GLY A 98 11.24 20.71 -2.60
C GLY A 98 9.74 20.67 -2.83
N SER A 99 9.13 19.48 -2.84
CA SER A 99 7.69 19.32 -3.01
C SER A 99 6.94 20.01 -1.86
N PRO A 100 5.72 20.53 -2.11
CA PRO A 100 4.89 21.07 -1.04
C PRO A 100 4.70 20.04 0.08
N ALA A 101 4.92 20.47 1.33
CA ALA A 101 4.82 19.60 2.50
C ALA A 101 3.43 18.95 2.62
N GLN A 102 2.39 19.66 2.18
CA GLN A 102 1.01 19.17 2.17
C GLN A 102 0.82 17.99 1.22
N THR A 103 1.35 18.06 0.00
CA THR A 103 1.29 16.95 -0.99
C THR A 103 2.03 15.72 -0.50
N THR A 104 3.21 15.93 0.09
CA THR A 104 4.01 14.85 0.68
C THR A 104 3.27 14.19 1.86
N ALA A 105 2.69 15.01 2.75
CA ALA A 105 1.92 14.53 3.89
C ALA A 105 0.65 13.78 3.46
N ALA A 106 -0.10 14.32 2.49
CA ALA A 106 -1.31 13.70 1.96
C ALA A 106 -1.00 12.32 1.36
N SER A 107 0.08 12.22 0.58
CA SER A 107 0.54 10.95 0.00
C SER A 107 0.94 9.94 1.08
N ALA A 108 1.72 10.37 2.08
CA ALA A 108 2.17 9.50 3.15
C ALA A 108 0.99 8.98 3.98
N VAL A 109 0.07 9.87 4.38
CA VAL A 109 -1.13 9.49 5.13
C VAL A 109 -2.00 8.54 4.31
N ALA A 110 -2.25 8.86 3.04
CA ALA A 110 -3.05 8.00 2.16
C ALA A 110 -2.42 6.62 1.97
N GLY A 111 -1.10 6.54 1.79
CA GLY A 111 -0.38 5.28 1.67
C GLY A 111 -0.49 4.42 2.93
N LEU A 112 -0.31 5.02 4.11
CA LEU A 112 -0.48 4.34 5.39
C LEU A 112 -1.93 3.85 5.60
N LEU A 113 -2.92 4.69 5.27
CA LEU A 113 -4.33 4.34 5.32
C LEU A 113 -4.74 3.30 4.27
N GLY A 114 -4.01 3.18 3.16
CA GLY A 114 -4.19 2.09 2.21
C GLY A 114 -3.65 0.77 2.76
N ALA A 115 -2.41 0.76 3.26
CA ALA A 115 -1.72 -0.46 3.64
C ALA A 115 -2.16 -1.04 5.00
N ILE A 116 -2.25 -0.22 6.05
CA ILE A 116 -2.45 -0.68 7.44
C ILE A 116 -3.86 -1.29 7.64
N PRO A 117 -4.96 -0.61 7.27
CA PRO A 117 -6.31 -1.18 7.39
C PRO A 117 -6.48 -2.44 6.52
N THR A 118 -5.86 -2.48 5.34
CA THR A 118 -5.90 -3.65 4.46
C THR A 118 -5.27 -4.86 5.14
N TRP A 119 -4.06 -4.72 5.67
CA TRP A 119 -3.42 -5.79 6.46
C TRP A 119 -4.29 -6.20 7.65
N TRP A 120 -4.82 -5.24 8.41
CA TRP A 120 -5.63 -5.53 9.59
C TRP A 120 -6.91 -6.30 9.26
N LEU A 121 -7.61 -5.95 8.18
CA LEU A 121 -8.78 -6.67 7.70
C LEU A 121 -8.43 -8.12 7.31
N LEU A 122 -7.28 -8.32 6.65
CA LEU A 122 -6.79 -9.64 6.27
C LEU A 122 -6.43 -10.50 7.50
N ALA A 123 -5.73 -9.90 8.48
CA ALA A 123 -5.38 -10.54 9.74
C ALA A 123 -6.64 -10.97 10.51
N ARG A 124 -7.65 -10.09 10.61
CA ARG A 124 -8.95 -10.41 11.25
C ARG A 124 -9.68 -11.56 10.58
N ARG A 125 -9.70 -11.61 9.24
CA ARG A 125 -10.34 -12.70 8.48
C ARG A 125 -9.63 -14.03 8.73
N ARG A 126 -8.30 -14.05 8.88
CA ARG A 126 -7.54 -15.25 9.23
C ARG A 126 -7.91 -15.74 10.64
N ALA A 127 -7.89 -14.86 11.64
CA ALA A 127 -8.21 -15.23 13.02
C ALA A 127 -9.59 -15.90 13.15
N ARG A 128 -10.61 -15.40 12.44
CA ARG A 128 -11.96 -16.00 12.42
C ARG A 128 -12.01 -17.40 11.81
N ARG A 129 -11.21 -17.67 10.76
CA ARG A 129 -11.17 -18.99 10.10
C ARG A 129 -10.55 -20.05 11.00
N SER A 130 -9.51 -19.70 11.76
CA SER A 130 -8.90 -20.60 12.74
C SER A 130 -9.88 -21.02 13.84
N SER A 131 -10.75 -20.10 14.29
CA SER A 131 -11.78 -20.44 15.30
C SER A 131 -12.88 -21.34 14.75
N ALA A 132 -13.31 -21.17 13.49
CA ALA A 132 -14.38 -21.99 12.91
C ALA A 132 -13.96 -23.44 12.63
N GLY A 133 -12.70 -23.68 12.23
CA GLY A 133 -12.19 -25.03 11.98
C GLY A 133 -11.96 -25.86 13.25
N ALA A 134 -11.89 -25.22 14.42
CA ALA A 134 -11.71 -25.92 15.69
C ALA A 134 -13.01 -26.58 16.22
N TYR A 135 -14.19 -26.19 15.69
CA TYR A 135 -15.49 -26.69 16.16
C TYR A 135 -16.06 -27.86 15.35
N THR A 136 -15.46 -28.23 14.22
CA THR A 136 -15.94 -29.34 13.36
C THR A 136 -15.16 -30.64 13.54
N GLY A 137 -14.33 -30.74 14.58
CA GLY A 137 -13.59 -31.95 14.95
C GLY A 137 -14.24 -32.67 16.14
N TYR A 138 -15.47 -33.17 15.96
CA TYR A 138 -16.10 -34.17 16.82
C TYR A 138 -16.89 -35.13 15.93
#